data_AF-A0A4E9EMJ8-F1
#
_entry.id   AF-A0A4E9EMJ8-F1
#
_cell.length_a   1.000
_cell.length_b   1.000
_cell.length_c   1.000
_cell.angle_alpha   90.00
_cell.angle_beta   90.00
_cell.angle_gamma   90.00
#
_symmetry.space_group_name_H-M   'P 1'
#
loop_
_entity.id
_entity.type
_entity.pdbx_description
1 polymer ?
#
loop_
_entity_poly.entity_id
_entity_poly.type
_entity_poly.pdbx_seq_one_letter_code
_entity_poly.pdbx_strand_id
1 'polypeptide(L)'
;MWCRGKQSDPELQEAARQHYTTGEGLVADMGNTVFKSKTDPGAVATNHLQICTAFWFMYMYQTRMPDIDSEYLGRLSLAVAAHVRAYGLDELCTNGSVAATSGDAEPTPFSAADGALIASVMIGLYFEDVKYGFYRCGGWLAKHLNCNKTQLGHVYDLGRNALALYWGAQYPLGEFMIDLNNYTNLKFNSELHIILQDINSTFSCTKYDAEAEKLFTSQLDELGARYAVAEIITEGNQNQGAASSPSDKVPSGQSRPASVEVVCTGVGAAYFHAIRIYIFRCAVEPQGGETPPQILRSLKAVLQIARSVLKSECRDLEAAGGTRENEEIFHRLEWPLFIAGVETQDVFYQDWIVRRMYKTRIKKALESVLEEQARAGKRVGVEFMRQALL
;
A
#
# COMPACT_ATOMS: atom_id res chain seq x y z
N MET A 1 12.36 -7.01 -7.78
CA MET A 1 13.46 -7.98 -7.60
C MET A 1 13.02 -9.08 -6.64
N TRP A 2 12.05 -9.92 -7.02
CA TRP A 2 11.78 -11.21 -6.36
C TRP A 2 11.39 -12.20 -7.46
N CYS A 3 12.11 -13.32 -7.50
CA CYS A 3 12.06 -14.27 -8.61
C CYS A 3 10.93 -15.28 -8.43
N ARG A 4 10.21 -15.51 -9.54
CA ARG A 4 9.59 -16.75 -10.03
C ARG A 4 9.45 -17.89 -9.01
N GLY A 5 8.22 -18.38 -8.88
CA GLY A 5 7.86 -19.61 -8.18
C GLY A 5 8.76 -20.80 -8.53
N LYS A 6 9.82 -20.98 -7.74
CA LYS A 6 10.38 -22.30 -7.47
C LYS A 6 9.55 -22.91 -6.35
N GLN A 7 9.41 -24.24 -6.35
CA GLN A 7 8.95 -24.99 -5.19
C GLN A 7 9.62 -24.41 -3.94
N SER A 8 8.78 -24.02 -2.98
CA SER A 8 9.23 -23.39 -1.75
C SER A 8 10.29 -24.25 -1.08
N ASP A 9 11.49 -23.68 -0.92
CA ASP A 9 12.57 -24.31 -0.17
C ASP A 9 12.11 -24.54 1.28
N PRO A 10 11.94 -25.80 1.72
CA PRO A 10 11.45 -26.10 3.07
C PRO A 10 12.37 -25.57 4.16
N GLU A 11 13.68 -25.50 3.91
CA GLU A 11 14.65 -24.97 4.87
C GLU A 11 14.49 -23.45 5.02
N LEU A 12 14.28 -22.74 3.91
CA LEU A 12 13.99 -21.30 3.94
C LEU A 12 12.66 -21.01 4.65
N GLN A 13 11.64 -21.83 4.46
CA GLN A 13 10.35 -21.70 5.15
C GLN A 13 10.48 -21.91 6.65
N GLU A 14 11.24 -22.93 7.06
CA GLU A 14 11.47 -23.22 8.47
C GLU A 14 12.32 -22.13 9.13
N ALA A 15 13.37 -21.65 8.47
CA ALA A 15 14.16 -20.52 8.96
C ALA A 15 13.29 -19.26 9.12
N ALA A 16 12.47 -18.93 8.12
CA ALA A 16 11.55 -17.79 8.20
C ALA A 16 10.57 -17.92 9.37
N ARG A 17 10.04 -19.13 9.62
CA ARG A 17 9.16 -19.43 10.75
C ARG A 17 9.88 -19.25 12.09
N GLN A 18 11.09 -19.77 12.23
CA GLN A 18 11.89 -19.63 13.45
C GLN A 18 12.24 -18.18 13.76
N HIS A 19 12.64 -17.42 12.74
CA HIS A 19 12.88 -15.97 12.87
C HIS A 19 11.61 -15.22 13.27
N TYR A 20 10.47 -15.59 12.68
CA TYR A 20 9.18 -15.03 13.04
C TYR A 20 8.82 -15.33 14.51
N THR A 21 8.86 -16.60 14.95
CA THR A 21 8.55 -16.97 16.34
C THR A 21 9.48 -16.27 17.35
N THR A 22 10.76 -16.13 17.02
CA THR A 22 11.71 -15.38 17.86
C THR A 22 11.35 -13.90 17.93
N GLY A 23 11.04 -13.28 16.79
CA GLY A 23 10.61 -11.88 16.71
C GLY A 23 9.30 -11.61 17.45
N GLU A 24 8.37 -12.57 17.44
CA GLU A 24 7.13 -12.49 18.18
C GLU A 24 7.35 -12.40 19.70
N GLY A 25 8.23 -13.23 20.25
CA GLY A 25 8.61 -13.16 21.67
C GLY A 25 9.18 -11.77 22.02
N LEU A 26 10.04 -11.22 21.17
CA LEU A 26 10.63 -9.90 21.38
C LEU A 26 9.60 -8.77 21.30
N VAL A 27 8.60 -8.86 20.41
CA VAL A 27 7.50 -7.88 20.33
C VAL A 27 6.66 -7.91 21.61
N ALA A 28 6.39 -9.10 22.16
CA ALA A 28 5.69 -9.23 23.44
C ALA A 28 6.49 -8.60 24.60
N ASP A 29 7.81 -8.77 24.61
CA ASP A 29 8.70 -8.18 25.63
C ASP A 29 8.86 -6.66 25.47
N MET A 30 8.90 -6.16 24.22
CA MET A 30 8.99 -4.72 23.93
C MET A 30 7.76 -3.94 24.41
N GLY A 31 6.57 -4.55 24.42
CA GLY A 31 5.38 -3.95 25.03
C GLY A 31 5.52 -3.67 26.53
N ASN A 32 6.42 -4.39 27.21
CA ASN A 32 6.68 -4.27 28.65
C ASN A 32 7.96 -3.47 28.99
N THR A 33 8.76 -3.08 28.00
CA THR A 33 10.06 -2.44 28.22
C THR A 33 9.97 -0.93 28.05
N VAL A 34 10.49 -0.17 29.01
CA VAL A 34 10.56 1.31 28.93
C VAL A 34 11.54 1.69 27.81
N PHE A 35 11.01 2.22 26.70
CA PHE A 35 11.85 2.76 25.64
C PHE A 35 12.67 3.95 26.15
N LYS A 36 13.97 3.94 25.86
CA LYS A 36 14.91 4.99 26.26
C LYS A 36 14.67 6.27 25.46
N SER A 37 14.92 7.42 26.10
CA SER A 37 14.75 8.76 25.51
C SER A 37 15.75 9.02 24.37
N LYS A 38 15.36 9.87 23.41
CA LYS A 38 16.24 10.43 22.35
C LYS A 38 17.52 11.12 22.86
N THR A 39 17.60 11.41 24.16
CA THR A 39 18.76 12.04 24.82
C THR A 39 19.70 11.03 25.49
N ASP A 40 19.42 9.73 25.43
CA ASP A 40 20.27 8.69 26.01
C ASP A 40 21.43 8.35 25.04
N PRO A 41 22.71 8.35 25.49
CA PRO A 41 23.84 7.87 24.69
C PRO A 41 23.64 6.47 24.09
N GLY A 42 22.84 5.62 24.74
CA GLY A 42 22.48 4.30 24.23
C GLY A 42 21.56 4.30 23.00
N ALA A 43 20.86 5.41 22.72
CA ALA A 43 20.07 5.57 21.50
C ALA A 43 20.97 5.57 20.24
N VAL A 44 22.13 6.24 20.30
CA VAL A 44 23.09 6.31 19.17
C VAL A 44 23.72 4.94 18.86
N ALA A 45 23.85 4.08 19.88
CA ALA A 45 24.38 2.72 19.70
C ALA A 45 23.32 1.70 19.24
N THR A 46 22.04 2.09 19.19
CA THR A 46 20.94 1.18 18.82
C THR A 46 20.89 1.03 17.29
N ASN A 47 20.91 -0.21 16.79
CA ASN A 47 20.81 -0.48 15.35
C ASN A 47 19.34 -0.36 14.87
N HIS A 48 18.87 0.87 14.71
CA HIS A 48 17.49 1.18 14.30
C HIS A 48 17.11 0.59 12.95
N LEU A 49 18.04 0.57 11.99
CA LEU A 49 17.79 -0.04 10.69
C LEU A 49 17.46 -1.52 10.84
N GLN A 50 18.27 -2.27 11.58
CA GLN A 50 18.04 -3.70 11.80
C GLN A 50 16.71 -3.96 12.52
N ILE A 51 16.35 -3.15 13.52
CA ILE A 51 15.09 -3.28 14.26
C ILE A 51 13.89 -3.01 13.33
N CYS A 52 13.92 -1.89 12.59
CA CYS A 52 12.87 -1.55 11.63
C CYS A 52 12.74 -2.60 10.52
N THR A 53 13.85 -3.12 10.01
CA THR A 53 13.84 -4.21 9.01
C THR A 53 13.26 -5.50 9.60
N ALA A 54 13.55 -5.82 10.86
CA ALA A 54 12.94 -6.96 11.54
C ALA A 54 11.41 -6.78 11.65
N PHE A 55 10.93 -5.61 12.08
CA PHE A 55 9.50 -5.32 12.09
C PHE A 55 8.86 -5.46 10.71
N TRP A 56 9.54 -4.98 9.67
CA TRP A 56 9.03 -5.05 8.30
C TRP A 56 8.94 -6.51 7.84
N PHE A 57 9.96 -7.33 8.13
CA PHE A 57 9.92 -8.76 7.90
C PHE A 57 8.71 -9.42 8.59
N MET A 58 8.40 -9.06 9.84
CA MET A 58 7.24 -9.62 10.56
C MET A 58 5.91 -9.30 9.86
N TYR A 59 5.74 -8.06 9.38
CA TYR A 59 4.59 -7.70 8.54
C TYR A 59 4.54 -8.53 7.26
N MET A 60 5.65 -8.58 6.52
CA MET A 60 5.74 -9.31 5.26
C MET A 60 5.44 -10.81 5.46
N TYR A 61 5.90 -11.42 6.54
CA TYR A 61 5.59 -12.81 6.87
C TYR A 61 4.07 -13.01 7.05
N GLN A 62 3.42 -12.14 7.84
CA GLN A 62 1.96 -12.17 8.05
C GLN A 62 1.15 -11.95 6.76
N THR A 63 1.67 -11.25 5.75
CA THR A 63 0.98 -11.15 4.45
C THR A 63 0.90 -12.48 3.70
N ARG A 64 1.78 -13.44 4.02
CA ARG A 64 1.85 -14.76 3.37
C ARG A 64 1.11 -15.84 4.13
N MET A 65 0.68 -15.56 5.36
CA MET A 65 -0.07 -16.50 6.17
C MET A 65 -1.55 -16.54 5.73
N PRO A 66 -2.17 -17.74 5.74
CA PRO A 66 -3.58 -17.89 5.35
C PRO A 66 -4.53 -17.13 6.27
N ASP A 67 -4.21 -17.07 7.56
CA ASP A 67 -5.03 -16.47 8.61
C ASP A 67 -4.30 -15.24 9.20
N ILE A 68 -5.04 -14.23 9.65
CA ILE A 68 -4.47 -13.07 10.35
C ILE A 68 -4.45 -13.36 11.85
N ASP A 69 -3.28 -13.26 12.46
CA ASP A 69 -3.21 -13.06 13.90
C ASP A 69 -3.41 -11.57 14.23
N SER A 70 -4.67 -11.21 14.48
CA SER A 70 -5.07 -9.80 14.68
C SER A 70 -4.51 -9.22 15.98
N GLU A 71 -4.38 -10.04 17.02
CA GLU A 71 -3.80 -9.64 18.30
C GLU A 71 -2.29 -9.40 18.15
N TYR A 72 -1.58 -10.32 17.49
CA TYR A 72 -0.17 -10.17 17.20
C TYR A 72 0.11 -8.90 16.38
N LEU A 73 -0.62 -8.69 15.28
CA LEU A 73 -0.41 -7.52 14.43
C LEU A 73 -0.74 -6.21 15.15
N GLY A 74 -1.76 -6.21 16.01
CA GLY A 74 -2.06 -5.07 16.88
C GLY A 74 -0.89 -4.73 17.80
N ARG A 75 -0.27 -5.74 18.43
CA ARG A 75 0.93 -5.59 19.26
C ARG A 75 2.15 -5.14 18.45
N LEU A 76 2.36 -5.70 17.26
CA LEU A 76 3.45 -5.32 16.36
C LEU A 76 3.33 -3.85 15.96
N SER A 77 2.14 -3.42 15.52
CA SER A 77 1.86 -2.03 15.15
C SER A 77 2.14 -1.06 16.30
N LEU A 78 1.72 -1.40 17.53
CA LEU A 78 2.03 -0.63 18.73
C LEU A 78 3.53 -0.58 19.03
N ALA A 79 4.24 -1.70 18.95
CA ALA A 79 5.67 -1.77 19.21
C ALA A 79 6.48 -0.93 18.22
N VAL A 80 6.12 -0.98 16.93
CA VAL A 80 6.74 -0.16 15.88
C VAL A 80 6.51 1.33 16.17
N ALA A 81 5.26 1.72 16.47
CA ALA A 81 4.92 3.11 16.78
C ALA A 81 5.66 3.62 18.03
N ALA A 82 5.76 2.79 19.07
CA ALA A 82 6.48 3.11 20.28
C ALA A 82 7.99 3.28 20.03
N HIS A 83 8.60 2.41 19.22
CA HIS A 83 10.00 2.52 18.83
C HIS A 83 10.27 3.82 18.06
N VAL A 84 9.51 4.10 17.00
CA VAL A 84 9.66 5.33 16.19
C VAL A 84 9.54 6.57 17.07
N ARG A 85 8.52 6.60 17.94
CA ARG A 85 8.26 7.75 18.82
C ARG A 85 9.35 7.95 19.88
N ALA A 86 9.78 6.88 20.54
CA ALA A 86 10.73 6.99 21.65
C ALA A 86 12.10 7.52 21.20
N TYR A 87 12.52 7.11 20.01
CA TYR A 87 13.77 7.53 19.41
C TYR A 87 13.63 8.72 18.46
N GLY A 88 12.41 9.21 18.19
CA GLY A 88 12.15 10.32 17.27
C GLY A 88 12.68 10.08 15.86
N LEU A 89 12.54 8.84 15.36
CA LEU A 89 13.18 8.43 14.10
C LEU A 89 12.70 9.24 12.90
N ASP A 90 11.43 9.62 12.89
CA ASP A 90 10.84 10.48 11.86
C ASP A 90 11.51 11.85 11.82
N GLU A 91 11.84 12.46 12.96
CA GLU A 91 12.60 13.72 13.04
C GLU A 91 14.09 13.54 12.71
N LEU A 92 14.72 12.50 13.27
CA LEU A 92 16.16 12.27 13.14
C LEU A 92 16.57 11.99 11.69
N CYS A 93 15.77 11.23 10.96
CA CYS A 93 16.06 10.92 9.56
C CYS A 93 16.09 12.19 8.70
N THR A 94 15.19 13.15 8.93
CA THR A 94 15.10 14.36 8.10
C THR A 94 16.05 15.47 8.52
N ASN A 95 16.34 15.59 9.82
CA ASN A 95 17.20 16.65 10.35
C ASN A 95 18.69 16.42 10.03
N GLY A 96 19.11 15.15 9.88
CA GLY A 96 20.47 14.81 9.46
C GLY A 96 20.85 15.33 8.06
N SER A 97 19.87 15.54 7.17
CA SER A 97 20.10 16.06 5.82
C SER A 97 20.33 17.58 5.75
N VAL A 98 19.94 18.33 6.79
CA VAL A 98 20.04 19.81 6.81
C VAL A 98 21.35 20.26 7.47
N ALA A 99 21.86 19.48 8.42
CA ALA A 99 23.08 19.76 9.17
C ALA A 99 24.37 19.75 8.32
N ALA A 100 24.40 19.01 7.21
CA ALA A 100 25.59 18.86 6.36
C ALA A 100 26.03 20.15 5.62
N THR A 101 25.21 21.20 5.59
CA THR A 101 25.49 22.46 4.87
C THR A 101 25.92 23.61 5.78
N SER A 102 25.79 23.49 7.09
CA SER A 102 26.22 24.48 8.08
C SER A 102 27.39 23.92 8.89
N GLY A 103 28.57 24.52 8.77
CA GLY A 103 29.82 24.06 9.41
C GLY A 103 29.84 24.07 10.96
N ASP A 104 28.71 24.33 11.61
CA ASP A 104 28.56 24.39 13.08
C ASP A 104 27.55 23.36 13.62
N ALA A 105 27.12 22.37 12.83
CA ALA A 105 26.11 21.41 13.25
C ALA A 105 26.67 20.32 14.19
N GLU A 106 25.94 20.03 15.28
CA GLU A 106 26.21 18.89 16.15
C GLU A 106 26.30 17.58 15.34
N PRO A 107 27.16 16.63 15.75
CA PRO A 107 27.30 15.35 15.05
C PRO A 107 25.93 14.67 14.93
N THR A 108 25.46 14.50 13.69
CA THR A 108 24.21 13.80 13.42
C THR A 108 24.38 12.32 13.81
N PRO A 109 23.39 11.70 14.48
CA PRO A 109 23.51 10.32 14.95
C PRO A 109 23.60 9.30 13.81
N PHE A 110 23.24 9.69 12.57
CA PHE A 110 23.26 8.85 11.38
C PHE A 110 24.05 9.52 10.25
N SER A 111 24.63 8.70 9.37
CA SER A 111 25.03 9.17 8.04
C SER A 111 23.79 9.47 7.19
N ALA A 112 23.93 10.29 6.15
CA ALA A 112 22.82 10.58 5.24
C ALA A 112 22.27 9.33 4.56
N ALA A 113 23.13 8.34 4.26
CA ALA A 113 22.72 7.06 3.68
C ALA A 113 21.93 6.21 4.69
N ASP A 114 22.37 6.14 5.94
CA ASP A 114 21.68 5.38 7.00
C ASP A 114 20.31 6.00 7.31
N GLY A 115 20.23 7.33 7.42
CA GLY A 115 18.97 8.04 7.60
C GLY A 115 17.99 7.80 6.47
N ALA A 116 18.47 7.77 5.22
CA ALA A 116 17.63 7.45 4.07
C ALA A 116 17.17 5.99 4.05
N LEU A 117 18.02 5.03 4.42
CA LEU A 117 17.62 3.62 4.54
C LEU A 117 16.56 3.42 5.62
N ILE A 118 16.73 4.03 6.80
CA ILE A 118 15.74 3.98 7.88
C ILE A 118 14.41 4.58 7.40
N ALA A 119 14.45 5.76 6.76
CA ALA A 119 13.26 6.38 6.19
C ALA A 119 12.57 5.49 5.15
N SER A 120 13.34 4.81 4.29
CA SER A 120 12.82 3.86 3.30
C SER A 120 12.06 2.69 3.94
N VAL A 121 12.66 2.07 4.96
CA VAL A 121 12.02 0.99 5.72
C VAL A 121 10.80 1.50 6.48
N MET A 122 10.85 2.71 7.05
CA MET A 122 9.70 3.33 7.72
C MET A 122 8.52 3.57 6.77
N ILE A 123 8.77 3.94 5.51
CA ILE A 123 7.70 4.06 4.49
C ILE A 123 7.07 2.70 4.21
N GLY A 124 7.89 1.65 4.09
CA GLY A 124 7.41 0.27 3.92
C GLY A 124 6.53 -0.19 5.10
N LEU A 125 7.02 0.04 6.33
CA LEU A 125 6.25 -0.20 7.55
C LEU A 125 4.95 0.60 7.58
N TYR A 126 4.99 1.88 7.21
CA TYR A 126 3.81 2.74 7.15
C TYR A 126 2.73 2.17 6.23
N PHE A 127 3.08 1.72 5.02
CA PHE A 127 2.10 1.16 4.08
C PHE A 127 1.47 -0.15 4.58
N GLU A 128 2.27 -1.05 5.14
CA GLU A 128 1.72 -2.26 5.76
C GLU A 128 0.84 -1.90 6.97
N ASP A 129 1.27 -0.96 7.81
CA ASP A 129 0.50 -0.51 8.97
C ASP A 129 -0.85 0.12 8.57
N VAL A 130 -0.91 0.90 7.50
CA VAL A 130 -2.16 1.45 6.91
C VAL A 130 -3.08 0.32 6.44
N LYS A 131 -2.52 -0.66 5.72
CA LYS A 131 -3.26 -1.83 5.22
C LYS A 131 -3.86 -2.62 6.38
N TYR A 132 -3.08 -2.90 7.42
CA TYR A 132 -3.59 -3.59 8.62
C TYR A 132 -4.51 -2.72 9.49
N GLY A 133 -4.41 -1.39 9.37
CA GLY A 133 -5.37 -0.43 9.92
C GLY A 133 -6.78 -0.61 9.36
N PHE A 134 -6.92 -1.02 8.09
CA PHE A 134 -8.22 -1.40 7.53
C PHE A 134 -8.83 -2.60 8.27
N TYR A 135 -8.02 -3.58 8.69
CA TYR A 135 -8.48 -4.78 9.41
C TYR A 135 -8.60 -4.59 10.93
N ARG A 136 -8.46 -3.37 11.47
CA ARG A 136 -8.44 -3.07 12.92
C ARG A 136 -7.28 -3.70 13.72
N CYS A 137 -6.29 -4.28 13.05
CA CYS A 137 -5.13 -4.89 13.68
C CYS A 137 -3.82 -4.16 13.34
N GLY A 138 -3.91 -2.88 12.96
CA GLY A 138 -2.77 -2.02 12.65
C GLY A 138 -3.15 -0.54 12.72
N GLY A 139 -2.31 0.32 12.17
CA GLY A 139 -2.57 1.75 12.02
C GLY A 139 -2.04 2.62 13.16
N TRP A 140 -1.34 2.06 14.16
CA TRP A 140 -0.77 2.84 15.25
C TRP A 140 0.45 3.66 14.83
N LEU A 141 1.34 3.09 14.02
CA LEU A 141 2.45 3.83 13.40
C LEU A 141 1.90 4.84 12.41
N ALA A 142 0.96 4.42 11.56
CA ALA A 142 0.39 5.27 10.54
C ALA A 142 -0.33 6.49 11.14
N LYS A 143 -1.09 6.30 12.22
CA LYS A 143 -1.69 7.40 12.99
C LYS A 143 -0.64 8.34 13.57
N HIS A 144 0.46 7.81 14.10
CA HIS A 144 1.54 8.64 14.65
C HIS A 144 2.19 9.51 13.56
N LEU A 145 2.55 8.92 12.41
CA LEU A 145 3.18 9.65 11.31
C LEU A 145 2.23 10.65 10.64
N ASN A 146 0.94 10.33 10.55
CA ASN A 146 -0.08 11.25 10.00
C ASN A 146 -0.32 12.49 10.88
N CYS A 147 0.07 12.49 12.16
CA CYS A 147 -0.04 13.69 13.01
C CYS A 147 0.74 14.89 12.44
N ASN A 148 1.80 14.65 11.67
CA ASN A 148 2.54 15.68 10.96
C ASN A 148 2.79 15.25 9.51
N LYS A 149 1.80 15.49 8.64
CA LYS A 149 1.82 15.12 7.22
C LYS A 149 2.99 15.75 6.46
N THR A 150 3.43 16.95 6.85
CA THR A 150 4.61 17.60 6.27
C THR A 150 5.87 16.83 6.60
N GLN A 151 6.04 16.43 7.86
CA GLN A 151 7.16 15.60 8.30
C GLN A 151 7.17 14.24 7.62
N LEU A 152 6.02 13.57 7.53
CA LEU A 152 5.87 12.33 6.78
C LEU A 152 6.26 12.51 5.30
N GLY A 153 5.90 13.65 4.70
CA GLY A 153 6.33 14.03 3.36
C GLY A 153 7.85 14.08 3.21
N HIS A 154 8.55 14.65 4.19
CA HIS A 154 10.02 14.70 4.20
C HIS A 154 10.65 13.32 4.39
N VAL A 155 10.12 12.49 5.30
CA VAL A 155 10.56 11.10 5.48
C VAL A 155 10.41 10.34 4.16
N TYR A 156 9.28 10.54 3.47
CA TYR A 156 9.03 9.95 2.16
C TYR A 156 10.06 10.38 1.11
N ASP A 157 10.30 11.68 0.99
CA ASP A 157 11.21 12.24 -0.01
C ASP A 157 12.67 11.88 0.25
N LEU A 158 13.05 11.62 1.50
CA LEU A 158 14.36 11.08 1.84
C LEU A 158 14.45 9.59 1.51
N GLY A 159 13.48 8.79 1.99
CA GLY A 159 13.52 7.33 1.88
C GLY A 159 13.48 6.81 0.44
N ARG A 160 12.86 7.54 -0.49
CA ARG A 160 12.86 7.17 -1.91
C ARG A 160 14.26 7.25 -2.55
N ASN A 161 15.17 8.05 -2.00
CA ASN A 161 16.53 8.21 -2.51
C ASN A 161 17.53 7.26 -1.84
N ALA A 162 17.08 6.36 -0.94
CA ALA A 162 17.94 5.53 -0.12
C ALA A 162 18.94 4.70 -0.93
N LEU A 163 18.48 4.09 -2.03
CA LEU A 163 19.33 3.27 -2.91
C LEU A 163 20.39 4.12 -3.61
N ALA A 164 19.98 5.25 -4.20
CA ALA A 164 20.89 6.18 -4.86
C ALA A 164 21.93 6.76 -3.89
N LEU A 165 21.53 7.08 -2.65
CA LEU A 165 22.42 7.58 -1.60
C LEU A 165 23.37 6.49 -1.09
N TYR A 166 22.89 5.25 -0.97
CA TYR A 166 23.69 4.13 -0.48
C TYR A 166 24.75 3.69 -1.48
N TRP A 167 24.38 3.49 -2.75
CA TRP A 167 25.33 3.08 -3.80
C TRP A 167 26.10 4.25 -4.43
N GLY A 168 25.64 5.49 -4.25
CA GLY A 168 26.29 6.69 -4.77
C GLY A 168 26.59 6.57 -6.26
N ALA A 169 27.84 6.80 -6.64
CA ALA A 169 28.29 6.71 -8.04
C ALA A 169 28.14 5.30 -8.67
N GLN A 170 27.94 4.26 -7.87
CA GLN A 170 27.71 2.89 -8.35
C GLN A 170 26.24 2.61 -8.64
N TYR A 171 25.32 3.53 -8.29
CA TYR A 171 23.91 3.34 -8.57
C TYR A 171 23.65 3.42 -10.08
N PRO A 172 23.02 2.40 -10.71
CA PRO A 172 22.84 2.38 -12.15
C PRO A 172 21.99 3.58 -12.64
N LEU A 173 22.49 4.29 -13.65
CA LEU A 173 21.77 5.44 -14.24
C LEU A 173 20.36 5.07 -14.74
N GLY A 174 20.20 3.85 -15.27
CA GLY A 174 18.90 3.35 -15.70
C GLY A 174 17.87 3.29 -14.57
N GLU A 175 18.28 2.78 -13.40
CA GLU A 175 17.43 2.70 -12.21
C GLU A 175 17.11 4.10 -11.66
N PHE A 176 18.10 4.99 -11.62
CA PHE A 176 17.90 6.38 -11.22
C PHE A 176 16.85 7.10 -12.08
N MET A 177 16.89 6.90 -13.40
CA MET A 177 15.90 7.48 -14.31
C MET A 177 14.49 6.88 -14.10
N ILE A 178 14.41 5.58 -13.79
CA ILE A 178 13.13 4.92 -13.45
C ILE A 178 12.55 5.50 -12.16
N ASP A 179 13.38 5.68 -11.13
CA ASP A 179 12.95 6.28 -9.85
C ASP A 179 12.45 7.72 -10.04
N LEU A 180 13.15 8.50 -10.85
CA LEU A 180 12.77 9.88 -11.16
C LEU A 180 11.43 9.95 -11.91
N ASN A 181 11.24 9.10 -12.92
CA ASN A 181 10.00 9.06 -13.69
C ASN A 181 8.81 8.56 -12.85
N ASN A 182 9.05 7.61 -11.94
CA ASN A 182 8.00 7.06 -11.08
C ASN A 182 7.64 7.95 -9.89
N TYR A 183 8.42 9.01 -9.61
CA TYR A 183 8.26 9.84 -8.43
C TYR A 183 6.82 10.34 -8.24
N THR A 184 6.24 10.95 -9.28
CA THR A 184 4.89 11.53 -9.22
C THR A 184 3.84 10.47 -8.87
N ASN A 185 3.95 9.28 -9.45
CA ASN A 185 3.02 8.17 -9.18
C ASN A 185 3.16 7.62 -7.76
N LEU A 186 4.39 7.47 -7.29
CA LEU A 186 4.63 6.98 -5.94
C LEU A 186 4.21 8.02 -4.89
N LYS A 187 4.43 9.31 -5.15
CA LYS A 187 3.97 10.41 -4.29
C LYS A 187 2.44 10.46 -4.21
N PHE A 188 1.77 10.33 -5.36
CA PHE A 188 0.31 10.20 -5.41
C PHE A 188 -0.17 9.03 -4.56
N ASN A 189 0.42 7.85 -4.73
CA ASN A 189 0.08 6.68 -3.92
C ASN A 189 0.32 6.90 -2.42
N SER A 190 1.40 7.58 -2.04
CA SER A 190 1.67 7.96 -0.65
C SER A 190 0.57 8.85 -0.07
N GLU A 191 0.15 9.89 -0.81
CA GLU A 191 -0.91 10.80 -0.37
C GLU A 191 -2.28 10.11 -0.28
N LEU A 192 -2.57 9.15 -1.16
CA LEU A 192 -3.76 8.31 -1.05
C LEU A 192 -3.77 7.48 0.25
N HIS A 193 -2.62 6.92 0.65
CA HIS A 193 -2.54 6.14 1.89
C HIS A 193 -2.69 7.01 3.15
N ILE A 194 -2.26 8.28 3.10
CA ILE A 194 -2.52 9.25 4.18
C ILE A 194 -4.03 9.43 4.36
N ILE A 195 -4.77 9.70 3.27
CA ILE A 195 -6.23 9.83 3.32
C ILE A 195 -6.88 8.52 3.80
N LEU A 196 -6.44 7.38 3.29
CA LEU A 196 -6.98 6.06 3.68
C LEU A 196 -6.82 5.80 5.18
N GLN A 197 -5.66 6.12 5.76
CA GLN A 197 -5.44 5.96 7.19
C GLN A 197 -6.30 6.91 8.03
N ASP A 198 -6.47 8.15 7.59
CA ASP A 198 -7.34 9.10 8.28
C ASP A 198 -8.79 8.61 8.25
N ILE A 199 -9.27 8.06 7.13
CA ILE A 199 -10.58 7.41 7.01
C ILE A 199 -10.69 6.23 7.99
N ASN A 200 -9.69 5.34 8.03
CA ASN A 200 -9.67 4.18 8.94
C ASN A 200 -9.73 4.59 10.42
N SER A 201 -9.12 5.73 10.75
CA SER A 201 -9.09 6.30 12.10
C SER A 201 -10.40 7.00 12.47
N THR A 202 -11.03 7.70 11.51
CA THR A 202 -12.25 8.47 11.74
C THR A 202 -13.50 7.59 11.77
N PHE A 203 -13.67 6.74 10.75
CA PHE A 203 -14.84 5.87 10.67
C PHE A 203 -14.65 4.63 11.53
N SER A 204 -14.90 4.80 12.82
CA SER A 204 -14.99 3.73 13.81
C SER A 204 -16.38 3.57 14.37
N CYS A 205 -16.91 2.35 14.24
CA CYS A 205 -18.18 1.90 14.81
C CYS A 205 -19.41 2.64 14.28
N THR A 206 -19.99 2.11 13.19
CA THR A 206 -21.41 2.20 12.76
C THR A 206 -22.14 3.55 12.72
N LYS A 207 -21.52 4.65 13.14
CA LYS A 207 -22.16 5.96 13.17
C LYS A 207 -21.72 6.74 11.95
N TYR A 208 -22.70 7.02 11.09
CA TYR A 208 -22.51 7.92 9.97
C TYR A 208 -22.03 9.29 10.46
N ASP A 209 -21.00 9.82 9.81
CA ASP A 209 -20.47 11.17 10.00
C ASP A 209 -20.44 11.89 8.65
N ALA A 210 -21.46 12.71 8.41
CA ALA A 210 -21.64 13.46 7.17
C ALA A 210 -20.54 14.50 6.94
N GLU A 211 -20.03 15.12 8.01
CA GLU A 211 -18.97 16.12 7.91
C GLU A 211 -17.64 15.45 7.56
N ALA A 212 -17.35 14.28 8.15
CA ALA A 212 -16.21 13.47 7.77
C ALA A 212 -16.30 12.99 6.32
N GLU A 213 -17.46 12.50 5.87
CA GLU A 213 -17.67 12.09 4.47
C GLU A 213 -17.36 13.25 3.51
N LYS A 214 -17.92 14.43 3.77
CA LYS A 214 -17.71 15.62 2.95
C LYS A 214 -16.26 16.06 2.94
N LEU A 215 -15.60 16.06 4.10
CA LEU A 215 -14.19 16.41 4.25
C LEU A 215 -13.29 15.48 3.40
N PHE A 216 -13.45 14.17 3.57
CA PHE A 216 -12.60 13.21 2.85
C PHE A 216 -12.90 13.16 1.36
N THR A 217 -14.16 13.40 0.96
CA THR A 217 -14.51 13.54 -0.45
C THR A 217 -13.81 14.75 -1.07
N SER A 218 -13.83 15.91 -0.40
CA SER A 218 -13.12 17.11 -0.87
C SER A 218 -11.62 16.88 -0.99
N GLN A 219 -10.99 16.31 0.06
CA GLN A 219 -9.56 16.02 0.05
C GLN A 219 -9.17 15.05 -1.09
N LEU A 220 -9.99 14.02 -1.31
CA LEU A 220 -9.76 13.08 -2.41
C LEU A 220 -9.92 13.76 -3.77
N ASP A 221 -10.95 14.59 -3.96
CA ASP A 221 -11.18 15.28 -5.23
C ASP A 221 -10.08 16.30 -5.54
N GLU A 222 -9.61 17.06 -4.54
CA GLU A 222 -8.45 17.96 -4.65
C GLU A 222 -7.18 17.20 -5.05
N LEU A 223 -6.94 16.05 -4.43
CA LEU A 223 -5.82 15.18 -4.78
C LEU A 223 -5.95 14.65 -6.21
N GLY A 224 -7.15 14.24 -6.61
CA GLY A 224 -7.45 13.75 -7.95
C GLY A 224 -7.21 14.80 -9.03
N ALA A 225 -7.55 16.07 -8.75
CA ALA A 225 -7.29 17.19 -9.63
C ALA A 225 -5.79 17.49 -9.75
N ARG A 226 -5.06 17.49 -8.62
CA ARG A 226 -3.61 17.75 -8.58
C ARG A 226 -2.81 16.75 -9.42
N TYR A 227 -3.23 15.49 -9.44
CA TYR A 227 -2.56 14.40 -10.14
C TYR A 227 -3.27 13.98 -11.45
N ALA A 228 -4.21 14.78 -11.95
CA ALA A 228 -4.90 14.56 -13.23
C ALA A 228 -5.49 13.15 -13.44
N VAL A 229 -6.09 12.56 -12.40
CA VAL A 229 -6.50 11.14 -12.41
C VAL A 229 -7.51 10.80 -13.53
N ALA A 230 -8.32 11.77 -13.97
CA ALA A 230 -9.25 11.58 -15.08
C ALA A 230 -8.56 11.29 -16.42
N GLU A 231 -7.35 11.80 -16.62
CA GLU A 231 -6.57 11.62 -17.85
C GLU A 231 -6.00 10.19 -17.92
N ILE A 232 -5.56 9.64 -16.77
CA ILE A 232 -5.05 8.27 -16.63
C ILE A 232 -6.04 7.22 -17.16
N ILE A 233 -7.34 7.38 -16.88
CA ILE A 233 -8.39 6.46 -17.34
C ILE A 233 -8.59 6.55 -18.86
N THR A 234 -8.41 7.74 -19.42
CA THR A 234 -8.64 8.02 -20.85
C THR A 234 -7.52 7.42 -21.71
N GLU A 235 -6.27 7.54 -21.28
CA GLU A 235 -5.11 6.95 -21.95
C GLU A 235 -5.15 5.41 -21.92
N GLY A 236 -5.56 4.82 -20.79
CA GLY A 236 -5.76 3.37 -20.67
C GLY A 236 -6.83 2.79 -21.60
N ASN A 237 -7.78 3.62 -22.05
CA ASN A 237 -8.82 3.26 -23.04
C ASN A 237 -8.38 3.51 -24.48
N GLN A 238 -7.61 4.56 -24.77
CA GLN A 238 -7.11 4.85 -26.13
C GLN A 238 -6.09 3.81 -26.61
N ASN A 239 -5.25 3.29 -25.71
CA ASN A 239 -4.35 2.17 -26.00
C ASN A 239 -5.08 0.82 -26.24
N GLN A 240 -6.41 0.76 -26.03
CA GLN A 240 -7.24 -0.39 -26.37
C GLN A 240 -7.97 -0.23 -27.73
N GLY A 241 -8.07 1.00 -28.26
CA GLY A 241 -8.77 1.32 -29.51
C GLY A 241 -7.86 1.61 -30.72
N ALA A 242 -6.59 1.96 -30.51
CA ALA A 242 -5.64 2.25 -31.59
C ALA A 242 -4.99 0.98 -32.17
N ALA A 243 -5.83 0.05 -32.65
CA ALA A 243 -5.43 -1.00 -33.56
C ALA A 243 -6.04 -0.75 -34.94
N SER A 244 -5.95 0.48 -35.45
CA SER A 244 -6.25 0.81 -36.86
C SER A 244 -5.89 2.25 -37.20
N SER A 245 -4.61 2.51 -37.46
CA SER A 245 -4.19 3.58 -38.40
C SER A 245 -3.18 2.97 -39.37
N PRO A 246 -3.36 3.05 -40.71
CA PRO A 246 -2.63 2.21 -41.67
C PRO A 246 -1.29 2.79 -42.14
N SER A 247 -0.64 3.70 -41.41
CA SER A 247 0.45 4.51 -41.97
C SER A 247 1.86 4.26 -41.43
N ASP A 248 2.10 3.29 -40.55
CA ASP A 248 3.48 2.90 -40.21
C ASP A 248 3.59 1.38 -40.11
N LYS A 249 4.22 0.79 -41.14
CA LYS A 249 4.66 -0.61 -41.13
C LYS A 249 5.83 -0.76 -40.15
N VAL A 250 5.54 -0.76 -38.85
CA VAL A 250 6.41 -1.42 -37.88
C VAL A 250 6.29 -2.93 -38.14
N PRO A 251 7.40 -3.69 -38.25
CA PRO A 251 7.34 -5.12 -38.46
C PRO A 251 6.43 -5.76 -37.40
N SER A 252 5.42 -6.48 -37.87
CA SER A 252 4.49 -7.26 -37.07
C SER A 252 5.26 -8.16 -36.10
N GLY A 253 5.16 -7.89 -34.80
CA GLY A 253 5.63 -8.85 -33.80
C GLY A 253 6.00 -8.30 -32.42
N GLN A 254 6.17 -6.99 -32.23
CA GLN A 254 6.60 -6.46 -30.93
C GLN A 254 5.77 -5.23 -30.53
N SER A 255 4.65 -5.45 -29.84
CA SER A 255 4.10 -4.41 -28.97
C SER A 255 5.01 -4.32 -27.74
N ARG A 256 5.60 -3.15 -27.50
CA ARG A 256 6.49 -2.88 -26.35
C ARG A 256 5.76 -3.22 -25.02
N PRO A 257 6.45 -3.83 -24.04
CA PRO A 257 5.91 -4.05 -22.69
C PRO A 257 5.30 -2.77 -22.11
N ALA A 258 4.25 -2.89 -21.30
CA ALA A 258 3.84 -1.73 -20.50
C ALA A 258 5.00 -1.37 -19.58
N SER A 259 5.43 -0.11 -19.60
CA SER A 259 6.48 0.35 -18.68
C SER A 259 5.99 0.18 -17.23
N VAL A 260 6.92 -0.08 -16.30
CA VAL A 260 6.65 -0.11 -14.84
C VAL A 260 5.83 1.10 -14.40
N GLU A 261 6.07 2.23 -15.03
CA GLU A 261 5.31 3.47 -14.89
C GLU A 261 3.80 3.29 -15.13
N VAL A 262 3.38 2.70 -16.26
CA VAL A 262 1.96 2.48 -16.58
C VAL A 262 1.26 1.61 -15.52
N VAL A 263 1.96 0.60 -15.01
CA VAL A 263 1.45 -0.27 -13.94
C VAL A 263 1.30 0.53 -12.63
N CYS A 264 2.33 1.27 -12.22
CA CYS A 264 2.29 2.10 -11.01
C CYS A 264 1.20 3.18 -11.08
N THR A 265 1.07 3.87 -12.21
CA THR A 265 0.00 4.85 -12.47
C THR A 265 -1.38 4.19 -12.37
N GLY A 266 -1.56 3.02 -12.99
CA GLY A 266 -2.80 2.25 -12.92
C GLY A 266 -3.15 1.85 -11.49
N VAL A 267 -2.20 1.31 -10.72
CA VAL A 267 -2.42 0.94 -9.31
C VAL A 267 -2.86 2.15 -8.48
N GLY A 268 -2.18 3.29 -8.59
CA GLY A 268 -2.56 4.52 -7.87
C GLY A 268 -3.97 4.99 -8.23
N ALA A 269 -4.33 4.99 -9.52
CA ALA A 269 -5.68 5.34 -9.96
C ALA A 269 -6.75 4.36 -9.47
N ALA A 270 -6.45 3.06 -9.41
CA ALA A 270 -7.35 2.06 -8.84
C ALA A 270 -7.60 2.33 -7.33
N TYR A 271 -6.56 2.65 -6.56
CA TYR A 271 -6.71 3.03 -5.15
C TYR A 271 -7.55 4.28 -4.98
N PHE A 272 -7.34 5.31 -5.80
CA PHE A 272 -8.15 6.53 -5.76
C PHE A 272 -9.65 6.25 -5.92
N HIS A 273 -10.02 5.45 -6.92
CA HIS A 273 -11.43 5.09 -7.12
C HIS A 273 -11.97 4.18 -6.03
N ALA A 274 -11.16 3.25 -5.53
CA ALA A 274 -11.54 2.41 -4.41
C ALA A 274 -11.72 3.20 -3.11
N ILE A 275 -10.86 4.17 -2.80
CA ILE A 275 -11.03 5.08 -1.65
C ILE A 275 -12.33 5.87 -1.78
N ARG A 276 -12.69 6.34 -2.99
CA ARG A 276 -13.98 7.01 -3.20
C ARG A 276 -15.17 6.09 -2.90
N ILE A 277 -15.13 4.85 -3.38
CA ILE A 277 -16.16 3.85 -3.06
C ILE A 277 -16.17 3.58 -1.54
N TYR A 278 -15.01 3.51 -0.91
CA TYR A 278 -14.87 3.24 0.51
C TYR A 278 -15.43 4.35 1.39
N ILE A 279 -15.19 5.63 1.06
CA ILE A 279 -15.82 6.78 1.74
C ILE A 279 -17.34 6.65 1.68
N PHE A 280 -17.89 6.36 0.49
CA PHE A 280 -19.32 6.10 0.33
C PHE A 280 -19.80 4.93 1.19
N ARG A 281 -19.08 3.81 1.25
CA ARG A 281 -19.44 2.66 2.11
C ARG A 281 -19.40 3.00 3.60
N CYS A 282 -18.45 3.84 4.03
CA CYS A 282 -18.38 4.34 5.40
C CYS A 282 -19.58 5.24 5.74
N ALA A 283 -20.12 5.93 4.74
CA ALA A 283 -21.21 6.89 4.90
C ALA A 283 -22.62 6.27 4.82
N VAL A 284 -22.78 5.18 4.06
CA VAL A 284 -24.09 4.60 3.77
C VAL A 284 -24.63 3.85 4.97
N GLU A 285 -25.81 4.26 5.46
CA GLU A 285 -26.56 3.41 6.37
C GLU A 285 -26.90 2.06 5.69
N PRO A 286 -26.86 0.93 6.41
CA PRO A 286 -27.15 -0.39 5.85
C PRO A 286 -28.56 -0.55 5.24
N GLN A 287 -29.41 0.47 5.32
CA GLN A 287 -30.85 0.40 5.02
C GLN A 287 -31.20 0.46 3.52
N GLY A 288 -30.20 0.51 2.63
CA GLY A 288 -30.43 0.44 1.19
C GLY A 288 -30.67 1.81 0.56
N GLY A 289 -30.07 2.00 -0.61
CA GLY A 289 -30.10 3.25 -1.38
C GLY A 289 -29.40 3.03 -2.72
N GLU A 290 -29.78 3.76 -3.76
CA GLU A 290 -29.14 3.61 -5.07
C GLU A 290 -27.68 4.06 -5.01
N THR A 291 -26.78 3.34 -5.71
CA THR A 291 -25.37 3.74 -5.81
C THR A 291 -25.29 5.03 -6.64
N PRO A 292 -24.72 6.14 -6.13
CA PRO A 292 -24.65 7.38 -6.87
C PRO A 292 -23.85 7.25 -8.16
N PRO A 293 -24.14 8.04 -9.23
CA PRO A 293 -23.44 7.94 -10.51
C PRO A 293 -21.92 8.11 -10.43
N GLN A 294 -21.42 8.91 -9.49
CA GLN A 294 -19.98 9.08 -9.26
C GLN A 294 -19.31 7.80 -8.74
N ILE A 295 -20.01 7.05 -7.89
CA ILE A 295 -19.54 5.78 -7.34
C ILE A 295 -19.58 4.70 -8.43
N LEU A 296 -20.64 4.67 -9.25
CA LEU A 296 -20.70 3.79 -10.43
C LEU A 296 -19.57 4.06 -11.43
N ARG A 297 -19.22 5.34 -11.66
CA ARG A 297 -18.06 5.71 -12.48
C ARG A 297 -16.75 5.18 -11.88
N SER A 298 -16.58 5.30 -10.57
CA SER A 298 -15.38 4.81 -9.87
C SER A 298 -15.29 3.29 -9.91
N LEU A 299 -16.41 2.59 -9.73
CA LEU A 299 -16.50 1.14 -9.86
C LEU A 299 -16.02 0.69 -11.26
N LYS A 300 -16.57 1.31 -12.30
CA LYS A 300 -16.18 1.02 -13.69
C LYS A 300 -14.70 1.30 -13.92
N ALA A 301 -14.16 2.38 -13.37
CA ALA A 301 -12.74 2.72 -13.49
C ALA A 301 -11.84 1.66 -12.83
N VAL A 302 -12.14 1.21 -11.60
CA VAL A 302 -11.36 0.14 -10.94
C VAL A 302 -11.32 -1.12 -11.80
N LEU A 303 -12.48 -1.56 -12.32
CA LEU A 303 -12.58 -2.77 -13.14
C LEU A 303 -11.83 -2.62 -14.47
N GLN A 304 -11.93 -1.47 -15.14
CA GLN A 304 -11.23 -1.18 -16.39
C GLN A 304 -9.71 -1.15 -16.18
N ILE A 305 -9.25 -0.45 -15.14
CA ILE A 305 -7.84 -0.36 -14.78
C ILE A 305 -7.29 -1.74 -14.44
N ALA A 306 -7.96 -2.50 -13.57
CA ALA A 306 -7.52 -3.83 -13.20
C ALA A 306 -7.42 -4.75 -14.42
N ARG A 307 -8.41 -4.71 -15.33
CA ARG A 307 -8.35 -5.47 -16.58
C ARG A 307 -7.19 -5.02 -17.47
N SER A 308 -6.90 -3.73 -17.56
CA SER A 308 -5.81 -3.17 -18.37
C SER A 308 -4.45 -3.59 -17.82
N VAL A 309 -4.20 -3.35 -16.53
CA VAL A 309 -2.96 -3.69 -15.83
C VAL A 309 -2.71 -5.20 -15.88
N LEU A 310 -3.72 -6.02 -15.61
CA LEU A 310 -3.58 -7.48 -15.67
C LEU A 310 -3.36 -7.98 -17.11
N LYS A 311 -3.86 -7.27 -18.14
CA LYS A 311 -3.70 -7.67 -19.55
C LYS A 311 -2.34 -7.28 -20.12
N SER A 312 -1.78 -6.12 -19.75
CA SER A 312 -0.48 -5.70 -20.28
C SER A 312 0.62 -6.68 -19.87
N GLU A 313 0.62 -7.14 -18.62
CA GLU A 313 1.66 -8.02 -18.12
C GLU A 313 1.53 -9.49 -18.56
N CYS A 314 0.32 -9.97 -18.84
CA CYS A 314 0.13 -11.32 -19.38
C CYS A 314 0.88 -11.51 -20.72
N ARG A 315 1.04 -10.45 -21.51
CA ARG A 315 1.74 -10.51 -22.81
C ARG A 315 3.26 -10.56 -22.68
N ASP A 316 3.82 -9.86 -21.69
CA ASP A 316 5.26 -9.82 -21.44
C ASP A 316 5.78 -11.14 -20.87
N LEU A 317 4.94 -11.84 -20.10
CA LEU A 317 5.24 -13.15 -19.52
C LEU A 317 5.24 -14.28 -20.55
N GLU A 318 4.27 -14.29 -21.48
CA GLU A 318 4.23 -15.26 -22.58
C GLU A 318 5.46 -15.11 -23.49
N ALA A 319 5.90 -13.87 -23.72
CA ALA A 319 7.13 -13.59 -24.47
C ALA A 319 8.43 -13.97 -23.72
N ALA A 320 8.43 -13.92 -22.38
CA ALA A 320 9.58 -14.24 -21.53
C ALA A 320 9.59 -15.70 -20.99
N GLY A 321 8.72 -16.58 -21.52
CA GLY A 321 8.61 -17.98 -21.12
C GLY A 321 8.19 -18.19 -19.66
N GLY A 322 7.49 -17.22 -19.07
CA GLY A 322 7.03 -17.25 -17.67
C GLY A 322 5.67 -17.93 -17.54
N THR A 323 5.47 -18.70 -16.47
CA THR A 323 4.14 -19.22 -16.10
C THR A 323 3.23 -18.10 -15.61
N ARG A 324 1.95 -18.25 -15.94
CA ARG A 324 0.88 -17.25 -15.83
C ARG A 324 0.39 -17.10 -14.38
N GLU A 325 1.09 -16.34 -13.55
CA GLU A 325 0.57 -15.86 -12.25
C GLU A 325 1.54 -14.80 -11.69
N ASN A 326 1.35 -13.54 -12.08
CA ASN A 326 2.01 -12.44 -11.38
C ASN A 326 1.21 -12.14 -10.09
N GLU A 327 1.37 -13.01 -9.09
CA GLU A 327 0.76 -12.85 -7.75
C GLU A 327 1.07 -11.45 -7.19
N GLU A 328 2.27 -10.91 -7.45
CA GLU A 328 2.75 -9.64 -6.88
C GLU A 328 1.93 -8.41 -7.26
N ILE A 329 1.48 -8.28 -8.51
CA ILE A 329 0.67 -7.12 -8.93
C ILE A 329 -0.81 -7.32 -8.63
N PHE A 330 -1.26 -8.57 -8.65
CA PHE A 330 -2.57 -8.88 -8.12
C PHE A 330 -2.67 -8.44 -6.65
N HIS A 331 -1.68 -8.77 -5.82
CA HIS A 331 -1.59 -8.32 -4.43
C HIS A 331 -1.68 -6.79 -4.27
N ARG A 332 -1.17 -6.01 -5.22
CA ARG A 332 -1.31 -4.54 -5.20
C ARG A 332 -2.73 -4.09 -5.50
N LEU A 333 -3.48 -4.81 -6.32
CA LEU A 333 -4.87 -4.51 -6.69
C LEU A 333 -5.92 -5.23 -5.84
N GLU A 334 -5.52 -6.09 -4.91
CA GLU A 334 -6.44 -6.88 -4.08
C GLU A 334 -7.42 -6.01 -3.30
N TRP A 335 -6.93 -4.99 -2.59
CA TRP A 335 -7.82 -4.12 -1.81
C TRP A 335 -8.75 -3.29 -2.71
N PRO A 336 -8.29 -2.62 -3.79
CA PRO A 336 -9.19 -1.97 -4.74
C PRO A 336 -10.26 -2.91 -5.33
N LEU A 337 -9.87 -4.13 -5.72
CA LEU A 337 -10.79 -5.13 -6.26
C LEU A 337 -11.76 -5.67 -5.22
N PHE A 338 -11.34 -5.81 -3.96
CA PHE A 338 -12.22 -6.18 -2.86
C PHE A 338 -13.31 -5.12 -2.67
N ILE A 339 -12.93 -3.84 -2.57
CA ILE A 339 -13.87 -2.73 -2.41
C ILE A 339 -14.84 -2.65 -3.60
N ALA A 340 -14.34 -2.78 -4.83
CA ALA A 340 -15.18 -2.80 -6.02
C ALA A 340 -16.10 -4.03 -6.06
N GLY A 341 -15.60 -5.21 -5.71
CA GLY A 341 -16.35 -6.46 -5.66
C GLY A 341 -17.51 -6.42 -4.67
N VAL A 342 -17.31 -5.79 -3.52
CA VAL A 342 -18.35 -5.62 -2.49
C VAL A 342 -19.46 -4.65 -2.94
N GLU A 343 -19.14 -3.60 -3.70
CA GLU A 343 -20.12 -2.60 -4.14
C GLU A 343 -20.81 -2.93 -5.46
N THR A 344 -20.18 -3.67 -6.38
CA THR A 344 -20.82 -4.00 -7.66
C THR A 344 -22.06 -4.87 -7.45
N GLN A 345 -23.14 -4.57 -8.18
CA GLN A 345 -24.35 -5.41 -8.24
C GLN A 345 -24.32 -6.40 -9.42
N ASP A 346 -23.33 -6.28 -10.30
CA ASP A 346 -23.17 -7.15 -11.45
C ASP A 346 -22.47 -8.46 -11.04
N VAL A 347 -23.24 -9.54 -11.07
CA VAL A 347 -22.80 -10.90 -10.70
C VAL A 347 -21.65 -11.39 -11.59
N PHE A 348 -21.57 -10.98 -12.86
CA PHE A 348 -20.47 -11.36 -13.73
C PHE A 348 -19.15 -10.71 -13.31
N TYR A 349 -19.19 -9.45 -12.87
CA TYR A 349 -18.01 -8.80 -12.31
C TYR A 349 -17.61 -9.39 -10.96
N GLN A 350 -18.58 -9.73 -10.10
CA GLN A 350 -18.29 -10.41 -8.82
C GLN A 350 -17.56 -11.75 -9.07
N ASP A 351 -18.11 -12.61 -9.93
CA ASP A 351 -17.52 -13.90 -10.27
C ASP A 351 -16.14 -13.74 -10.92
N TRP A 352 -15.96 -12.74 -11.81
CA TRP A 352 -14.66 -12.44 -12.41
C TRP A 352 -13.60 -12.06 -11.37
N ILE A 353 -13.94 -11.19 -10.41
CA ILE A 353 -13.04 -10.77 -9.33
C ILE A 353 -12.67 -11.98 -8.45
N VAL A 354 -13.67 -12.73 -7.98
CA VAL A 354 -13.49 -13.89 -7.10
C VAL A 354 -12.59 -14.95 -7.73
N ARG A 355 -12.76 -15.23 -9.03
CA ARG A 355 -11.91 -16.17 -9.77
C ARG A 355 -10.47 -15.70 -9.89
N ARG A 356 -10.24 -14.38 -9.88
CA ARG A 356 -8.89 -13.80 -10.01
C ARG A 356 -8.15 -13.70 -8.68
N MET A 357 -8.88 -13.62 -7.55
CA MET A 357 -8.35 -13.67 -6.18
C MET A 357 -7.96 -15.10 -5.77
N TYR A 358 -7.04 -15.72 -6.49
CA TYR A 358 -6.67 -17.12 -6.24
C TYR A 358 -5.94 -17.30 -4.90
N LYS A 359 -6.43 -18.23 -4.06
CA LYS A 359 -5.85 -18.65 -2.77
C LYS A 359 -5.62 -17.54 -1.73
N THR A 360 -6.27 -16.38 -1.85
CA THR A 360 -6.06 -15.30 -0.88
C THR A 360 -7.18 -15.22 0.15
N ARG A 361 -6.84 -14.82 1.38
CA ARG A 361 -7.81 -14.54 2.45
C ARG A 361 -8.87 -13.52 2.02
N ILE A 362 -8.46 -12.57 1.20
CA ILE A 362 -9.33 -11.52 0.65
C ILE A 362 -10.45 -12.12 -0.21
N LYS A 363 -10.21 -13.24 -0.90
CA LYS A 363 -11.27 -13.99 -1.60
C LYS A 363 -12.33 -14.48 -0.64
N LYS A 364 -11.95 -15.19 0.42
CA LYS A 364 -12.88 -15.75 1.42
C LYS A 364 -13.70 -14.63 2.05
N ALA A 365 -13.05 -13.51 2.36
CA ALA A 365 -13.72 -12.34 2.88
C ALA A 365 -14.75 -11.76 1.90
N LEU A 366 -14.39 -11.64 0.61
CA LEU A 366 -15.30 -11.17 -0.43
C LEU A 366 -16.50 -12.10 -0.56
N GLU A 367 -16.28 -13.41 -0.63
CA GLU A 367 -17.35 -14.42 -0.69
C GLU A 367 -18.29 -14.28 0.52
N SER A 368 -17.75 -14.19 1.74
CA SER A 368 -18.54 -13.99 2.96
C SER A 368 -19.37 -12.71 2.94
N VAL A 369 -18.80 -11.59 2.48
CA VAL A 369 -19.51 -10.32 2.33
C VAL A 369 -20.63 -10.43 1.30
N LEU A 370 -20.38 -11.06 0.15
CA LEU A 370 -21.36 -11.22 -0.91
C LEU A 370 -22.53 -12.12 -0.46
N GLU A 371 -22.24 -13.21 0.23
CA GLU A 371 -23.24 -14.11 0.82
C GLU A 371 -24.14 -13.38 1.82
N GLU A 372 -23.55 -12.58 2.71
CA GLU A 372 -24.32 -11.81 3.70
C GLU A 372 -25.16 -10.72 3.03
N GLN A 373 -24.64 -10.02 2.01
CA GLN A 373 -25.44 -9.05 1.25
C GLN A 373 -26.62 -9.72 0.52
N ALA A 374 -26.40 -10.90 -0.07
CA ALA A 374 -27.46 -11.67 -0.71
C ALA A 374 -28.52 -12.15 0.28
N ARG A 375 -28.10 -12.61 1.47
CA ARG A 375 -28.99 -13.05 2.54
C ARG A 375 -29.81 -11.91 3.14
N ALA A 376 -29.18 -10.76 3.38
CA ALA A 376 -29.82 -9.60 3.99
C ALA A 376 -30.61 -8.73 2.98
N GLY A 377 -30.39 -8.92 1.68
CA GLY A 377 -31.02 -8.12 0.62
C GLY A 377 -30.60 -6.65 0.63
N LYS A 378 -29.48 -6.32 1.27
CA LYS A 378 -29.00 -4.94 1.48
C LYS A 378 -27.49 -4.89 1.64
N ARG A 379 -26.90 -3.70 1.57
CA ARG A 379 -25.45 -3.51 1.80
C ARG A 379 -25.10 -3.87 3.23
N VAL A 380 -23.99 -4.59 3.40
CA VAL A 380 -23.38 -4.76 4.72
C VAL A 380 -22.62 -3.50 5.11
N GLY A 381 -22.60 -3.21 6.41
CA GLY A 381 -21.78 -2.12 6.96
C GLY A 381 -20.28 -2.41 6.82
N VAL A 382 -19.48 -1.35 6.80
CA VAL A 382 -18.01 -1.44 6.68
C VAL A 382 -17.38 -2.29 7.78
N GLU A 383 -17.89 -2.28 9.00
CA GLU A 383 -17.32 -3.12 10.07
C GLU A 383 -17.45 -4.61 9.77
N PHE A 384 -18.54 -5.06 9.14
CA PHE A 384 -18.65 -6.45 8.69
C PHE A 384 -17.60 -6.77 7.62
N MET A 385 -17.40 -5.85 6.66
CA MET A 385 -16.36 -6.01 5.63
C MET A 385 -14.96 -6.17 6.23
N ARG A 386 -14.65 -5.39 7.27
CA ARG A 386 -13.36 -5.46 7.97
C ARG A 386 -13.22 -6.75 8.78
N GLN A 387 -14.28 -7.20 9.44
CA GLN A 387 -14.29 -8.45 10.20
C GLN A 387 -14.14 -9.68 9.32
N ALA A 388 -14.75 -9.70 8.13
CA ALA A 388 -14.64 -10.83 7.20
C ALA A 388 -13.20 -11.11 6.72
N LEU A 389 -12.28 -10.16 6.94
CA LEU A 389 -10.87 -10.25 6.57
C LEU A 389 -9.95 -10.74 7.70
N LEU A 390 -10.50 -10.90 8.91
CA LEU A 390 -9.86 -11.51 10.07
C LEU A 390 -10.24 -12.99 10.11
#